data_AF-A0A1H3CXD8-F1
#
_entry.id   AF-A0A1H3CXD8-F1
#
_cell.length_a   1.000
_cell.length_b   1.000
_cell.length_c   1.000
_cell.angle_alpha   90.00
_cell.angle_beta   90.00
_cell.angle_gamma   90.00
#
_symmetry.space_group_name_H-M   'P 1'
#
loop_
_entity.id
_entity.type
_entity.pdbx_description
1 polymer ?
#
loop_
_entity_poly.entity_id
_entity_poly.type
_entity_poly.pdbx_seq_one_letter_code
_entity_poly.pdbx_strand_id
1 'polypeptide(L)'
;MTATVEGRRELGSGPLSERFDEALLFASRHHREQLRKGSRVPYMTHLMSVSALVMEHGGSEDQAIAALLHDAVEDAPPGTGGAVLADIRSRFGDAVADIVRACSDGLDESGNRSGSWPERKRPYVAGLAHKPLDALLVTAADKTHNGLCIAADARRYGQHFWSTFNASRDELLWYYTSVERAVAERLPGSSIADALRRAVDELIAAAGTDRSAISAEMPVRD
;
A
#
# COMPACT_ATOMS: atom_id res chain seq x y z
N MET A 1 14.75 3.14 18.52
CA MET A 1 15.62 4.29 18.85
C MET A 1 14.77 5.54 18.73
N THR A 2 14.86 6.48 19.66
CA THR A 2 14.11 7.74 19.60
C THR A 2 14.68 8.62 18.48
N ALA A 3 13.84 9.09 17.56
CA ALA A 3 14.27 9.96 16.46
C ALA A 3 14.83 11.30 17.01
N THR A 4 15.95 11.78 16.46
CA THR A 4 16.60 13.04 16.83
C THR A 4 16.52 14.06 15.70
N VAL A 5 16.67 15.36 16.04
CA VAL A 5 16.71 16.44 15.03
C VAL A 5 17.93 16.28 14.13
N GLU A 6 19.04 15.77 14.66
CA GLU A 6 20.25 15.44 13.91
C GLU A 6 19.98 14.31 12.91
N GLY A 7 19.29 13.24 13.34
CA GLY A 7 18.91 12.13 12.47
C GLY A 7 17.98 12.54 11.32
N ARG A 8 17.21 13.62 11.48
CA ARG A 8 16.40 14.18 10.37
C ARG A 8 17.24 14.63 9.18
N ARG A 9 18.51 15.04 9.39
CA ARG A 9 19.38 15.51 8.30
C ARG A 9 19.76 14.42 7.31
N GLU A 10 19.68 13.17 7.75
CA GLU A 10 20.00 11.98 6.95
C GLU A 10 18.72 11.21 6.55
N LEU A 11 17.53 11.75 6.86
CA LEU A 11 16.26 11.12 6.53
C LEU A 11 15.94 11.26 5.04
N GLY A 12 15.55 10.16 4.42
CA GLY A 12 15.03 10.11 3.05
C GLY A 12 16.07 9.71 2.03
N SER A 13 15.68 9.75 0.76
CA SER A 13 16.48 9.27 -0.37
C SER A 13 17.62 10.20 -0.79
N GLY A 14 17.63 11.45 -0.31
CA GLY A 14 18.41 12.51 -0.94
C GLY A 14 17.83 12.92 -2.30
N PRO A 15 18.61 13.63 -3.15
CA PRO A 15 18.19 14.01 -4.49
C PRO A 15 17.80 12.80 -5.34
N LEU A 16 16.67 12.90 -6.06
CA LEU A 16 16.22 11.86 -6.97
C LEU A 16 16.99 11.93 -8.29
N SER A 17 17.23 10.77 -8.90
CA SER A 17 17.89 10.63 -10.19
C SER A 17 16.88 10.56 -11.34
N GLU A 18 17.37 10.53 -12.57
CA GLU A 18 16.55 10.32 -13.78
C GLU A 18 15.76 8.99 -13.73
N ARG A 19 16.19 8.01 -12.92
CA ARG A 19 15.44 6.76 -12.72
C ARG A 19 14.05 7.02 -12.14
N PHE A 20 13.92 8.00 -11.24
CA PHE A 20 12.63 8.38 -10.68
C PHE A 20 11.72 9.03 -11.72
N ASP A 21 12.27 9.89 -12.58
CA ASP A 21 11.53 10.52 -13.68
C ASP A 21 10.98 9.47 -14.66
N GLU A 22 11.81 8.49 -15.00
CA GLU A 22 11.41 7.35 -15.83
C GLU A 22 10.31 6.51 -15.17
N ALA A 23 10.40 6.25 -13.86
CA ALA A 23 9.39 5.54 -13.11
C ALA A 23 8.05 6.29 -13.07
N LEU A 24 8.09 7.60 -12.89
CA LEU A 24 6.90 8.45 -12.91
C LEU A 24 6.24 8.42 -14.29
N LEU A 25 7.02 8.50 -15.37
CA LEU A 25 6.51 8.38 -16.73
C LEU A 25 5.93 6.97 -16.98
N PHE A 26 6.57 5.93 -16.47
CA PHE A 26 6.10 4.55 -16.57
C PHE A 26 4.74 4.39 -15.89
N ALA A 27 4.64 4.78 -14.61
CA ALA A 27 3.38 4.78 -13.85
C ALA A 27 2.29 5.59 -14.55
N SER A 28 2.63 6.78 -15.07
CA SER A 28 1.72 7.64 -15.82
C SER A 28 1.15 6.97 -17.06
N ARG A 29 1.97 6.21 -17.80
CA ARG A 29 1.53 5.49 -19.00
C ARG A 29 0.66 4.31 -18.63
N HIS A 30 1.07 3.54 -17.61
CA HIS A 30 0.36 2.34 -17.18
C HIS A 30 -1.05 2.66 -16.63
N HIS A 31 -1.16 3.70 -15.80
CA HIS A 31 -2.40 4.06 -15.11
C HIS A 31 -3.13 5.28 -15.73
N ARG A 32 -2.79 5.66 -16.97
CA ARG A 32 -3.26 6.92 -17.61
C ARG A 32 -4.77 7.08 -17.60
N GLU A 33 -5.49 6.00 -17.87
CA GLU A 33 -6.93 5.97 -18.00
C GLU A 33 -7.62 5.45 -16.72
N GLN A 34 -6.83 5.03 -15.72
CA GLN A 34 -7.36 4.49 -14.47
C GLN A 34 -7.84 5.60 -13.55
N LEU A 35 -9.00 5.37 -12.94
CA LEU A 35 -9.62 6.27 -11.97
C LEU A 35 -9.71 5.60 -10.61
N ARG A 36 -9.64 6.40 -9.54
CA ARG A 36 -9.95 5.95 -8.18
C ARG A 36 -11.39 5.45 -8.13
N LYS A 37 -11.59 4.29 -7.50
CA LYS A 37 -12.87 3.59 -7.42
C LYS A 37 -14.02 4.53 -7.04
N GLY A 38 -15.10 4.52 -7.83
CA GLY A 38 -16.29 5.32 -7.57
C GLY A 38 -16.13 6.83 -7.80
N SER A 39 -15.07 7.29 -8.46
CA SER A 39 -14.82 8.71 -8.68
C SER A 39 -14.21 9.01 -10.06
N ARG A 40 -14.06 10.31 -10.37
CA ARG A 40 -13.29 10.79 -11.54
C ARG A 40 -11.86 11.21 -11.19
N VAL A 41 -11.40 10.92 -9.96
CA VAL A 41 -10.04 11.28 -9.53
C VAL A 41 -9.04 10.35 -10.23
N PRO A 42 -8.02 10.87 -10.92
CA PRO A 42 -7.01 10.04 -11.58
C PRO A 42 -6.28 9.13 -10.58
N TYR A 43 -6.04 7.87 -10.94
CA TYR A 43 -5.36 6.91 -10.07
C TYR A 43 -3.95 7.35 -9.69
N MET A 44 -3.29 8.10 -10.57
CA MET A 44 -1.97 8.69 -10.36
C MET A 44 -1.85 9.48 -9.05
N THR A 45 -2.93 10.10 -8.57
CA THR A 45 -2.96 10.80 -7.27
C THR A 45 -2.57 9.87 -6.12
N HIS A 46 -2.96 8.60 -6.18
CA HIS A 46 -2.56 7.58 -5.22
C HIS A 46 -1.07 7.31 -5.26
N LEU A 47 -0.56 6.95 -6.45
CA LEU A 47 0.82 6.50 -6.64
C LEU A 47 1.81 7.58 -6.23
N MET A 48 1.55 8.83 -6.63
CA MET A 48 2.35 9.98 -6.21
C MET A 48 2.31 10.19 -4.69
N SER A 49 1.14 10.00 -4.06
CA SER A 49 1.01 10.17 -2.61
C SER A 49 1.72 9.07 -1.82
N VAL A 50 1.67 7.81 -2.29
CA VAL A 50 2.41 6.71 -1.66
C VAL A 50 3.91 6.94 -1.80
N SER A 51 4.38 7.34 -2.97
CA SER A 51 5.79 7.67 -3.20
C SER A 51 6.26 8.83 -2.32
N ALA A 52 5.47 9.89 -2.21
CA ALA A 52 5.76 11.02 -1.31
C ALA A 52 5.83 10.58 0.15
N LEU A 53 4.88 9.77 0.62
CA LEU A 53 4.92 9.22 1.98
C LEU A 53 6.17 8.38 2.23
N VAL A 54 6.57 7.52 1.29
CA VAL A 54 7.80 6.73 1.43
C VAL A 54 9.02 7.63 1.59
N MET A 55 9.16 8.69 0.79
CA MET A 55 10.28 9.62 0.88
C MET A 55 10.27 10.41 2.20
N GLU A 56 9.12 10.96 2.61
CA GLU A 56 8.95 11.71 3.87
C GLU A 56 9.21 10.85 5.12
N HIS A 57 9.03 9.53 4.98
CA HIS A 57 9.24 8.55 6.04
C HIS A 57 10.58 7.81 5.96
N GLY A 58 11.54 8.34 5.18
CA GLY A 58 12.93 7.88 5.21
C GLY A 58 13.27 6.79 4.20
N GLY A 59 12.39 6.52 3.22
CA GLY A 59 12.64 5.54 2.18
C GLY A 59 13.72 5.98 1.18
N SER A 60 14.39 5.01 0.60
CA SER A 60 15.35 5.20 -0.50
C SER A 60 14.67 5.55 -1.82
N GLU A 61 15.45 5.95 -2.82
CA GLU A 61 14.94 6.17 -4.17
C GLU A 61 14.32 4.89 -4.76
N ASP A 62 14.93 3.72 -4.54
CA ASP A 62 14.37 2.44 -5.00
C ASP A 62 13.00 2.16 -4.36
N GLN A 63 12.81 2.49 -3.08
CA GLN A 63 11.51 2.37 -2.41
C GLN A 63 10.51 3.40 -2.95
N ALA A 64 10.96 4.62 -3.26
CA ALA A 64 10.11 5.66 -3.84
C ALA A 64 9.65 5.31 -5.27
N ILE A 65 10.54 4.71 -6.07
CA ILE A 65 10.23 4.14 -7.38
C ILE A 65 9.26 2.96 -7.22
N ALA A 66 9.55 2.01 -6.32
CA ALA A 66 8.68 0.87 -6.10
C ALA A 66 7.28 1.30 -5.61
N ALA A 67 7.18 2.37 -4.82
CA ALA A 67 5.92 2.97 -4.42
C ALA A 67 5.11 3.55 -5.59
N LEU A 68 5.75 4.16 -6.59
CA LEU A 68 5.07 4.58 -7.82
C LEU A 68 4.53 3.40 -8.63
N LEU A 69 5.17 2.25 -8.51
CA LEU A 69 4.93 1.06 -9.36
C LEU A 69 4.20 -0.07 -8.63
N HIS A 70 3.87 0.07 -7.35
CA HIS A 70 3.43 -1.03 -6.50
C HIS A 70 2.16 -1.73 -7.00
N ASP A 71 1.26 -0.98 -7.62
CA ASP A 71 0.01 -1.48 -8.20
C ASP A 71 0.12 -1.87 -9.68
N ALA A 72 1.24 -1.54 -10.36
CA ALA A 72 1.36 -1.77 -11.81
C ALA A 72 1.25 -3.26 -12.18
N VAL A 73 1.66 -4.16 -11.29
CA VAL A 73 1.52 -5.61 -11.50
C VAL A 73 0.10 -6.10 -11.16
N GLU A 74 -0.53 -5.56 -10.10
CA GLU A 74 -1.89 -5.95 -9.69
C GLU A 74 -2.96 -5.47 -10.66
N ASP A 75 -2.78 -4.28 -11.23
CA ASP A 75 -3.72 -3.61 -12.14
C ASP A 75 -3.41 -3.87 -13.62
N ALA A 76 -2.38 -4.67 -13.91
CA ALA A 76 -2.06 -5.11 -15.26
C ALA A 76 -3.23 -5.89 -15.89
N PRO A 77 -3.41 -5.83 -17.22
CA PRO A 77 -4.36 -6.71 -17.92
C PRO A 77 -4.18 -8.18 -17.51
N PRO A 78 -5.27 -8.96 -17.37
CA PRO A 78 -5.18 -10.35 -16.93
C PRO A 78 -4.16 -11.17 -17.74
N GLY A 79 -3.25 -11.86 -17.04
CA GLY A 79 -2.20 -12.67 -17.66
C GLY A 79 -0.94 -11.91 -18.08
N THR A 80 -0.85 -10.60 -17.81
CA THR A 80 0.31 -9.77 -18.21
C THR A 80 1.18 -9.29 -17.04
N GLY A 81 0.78 -9.56 -15.79
CA GLY A 81 1.50 -9.10 -14.59
C GLY A 81 2.97 -9.56 -14.54
N GLY A 82 3.27 -10.79 -14.98
CA GLY A 82 4.64 -11.28 -15.11
C GLY A 82 5.51 -10.46 -16.07
N ALA A 83 4.95 -10.09 -17.22
CA ALA A 83 5.64 -9.27 -18.20
C ALA A 83 5.89 -7.85 -17.67
N VAL A 84 4.90 -7.28 -16.96
CA VAL A 84 5.06 -5.98 -16.29
C VAL A 84 6.17 -6.04 -15.24
N LEU A 85 6.19 -7.08 -14.40
CA LEU A 85 7.23 -7.25 -13.39
C LEU A 85 8.63 -7.43 -14.01
N ALA A 86 8.73 -8.14 -15.13
CA ALA A 86 9.97 -8.27 -15.88
C ALA A 86 10.44 -6.94 -16.50
N ASP A 87 9.52 -6.11 -17.01
CA ASP A 87 9.85 -4.79 -17.53
C ASP A 87 10.33 -3.85 -16.40
N ILE A 88 9.67 -3.90 -15.24
CA ILE A 88 10.11 -3.18 -14.03
C ILE A 88 11.54 -3.60 -13.64
N ARG A 89 11.83 -4.90 -13.61
CA ARG A 89 13.17 -5.41 -13.29
C ARG A 89 14.23 -4.93 -14.29
N SER A 90 13.91 -4.97 -15.58
CA SER A 90 14.81 -4.55 -16.65
C SER A 90 15.17 -3.06 -16.56
N ARG A 91 14.18 -2.20 -16.26
CA ARG A 91 14.37 -0.74 -16.23
C ARG A 91 14.92 -0.22 -14.91
N PHE A 92 14.43 -0.77 -13.80
CA PHE A 92 14.64 -0.20 -12.47
C PHE A 92 15.45 -1.10 -11.55
N GLY A 93 15.80 -2.31 -11.99
CA GLY A 93 16.65 -3.25 -11.25
C GLY A 93 15.89 -4.17 -10.30
N ASP A 94 16.63 -5.13 -9.73
CA ASP A 94 16.09 -6.21 -8.91
C ASP A 94 15.43 -5.69 -7.62
N ALA A 95 16.07 -4.73 -6.94
CA ALA A 95 15.55 -4.19 -5.68
C ALA A 95 14.13 -3.61 -5.82
N VAL A 96 13.90 -2.82 -6.88
CA VAL A 96 12.58 -2.25 -7.17
C VAL A 96 11.56 -3.34 -7.49
N ALA A 97 11.91 -4.28 -8.39
CA ALA A 97 11.01 -5.35 -8.78
C ALA A 97 10.64 -6.27 -7.60
N ASP A 98 11.59 -6.56 -6.72
CA ASP A 98 11.35 -7.40 -5.54
C ASP A 98 10.43 -6.71 -4.53
N ILE A 99 10.58 -5.38 -4.35
CA ILE A 99 9.66 -4.59 -3.51
C ILE A 99 8.24 -4.59 -4.11
N VAL A 100 8.10 -4.33 -5.41
CA VAL A 100 6.80 -4.33 -6.12
C VAL A 100 6.12 -5.70 -5.98
N ARG A 101 6.86 -6.79 -6.23
CA ARG A 101 6.35 -8.16 -6.05
C ARG A 101 5.91 -8.42 -4.62
N ALA A 102 6.70 -8.00 -3.63
CA ALA A 102 6.38 -8.19 -2.21
C ALA A 102 5.16 -7.38 -1.75
N CYS A 103 4.87 -6.24 -2.40
CA CYS A 103 3.69 -5.42 -2.11
C CYS A 103 2.39 -6.00 -2.71
N SER A 104 2.50 -6.84 -3.75
CA SER A 104 1.37 -7.44 -4.45
C SER A 104 0.79 -8.67 -3.71
N ASP A 105 -0.52 -8.91 -3.83
CA ASP A 105 -1.19 -10.11 -3.33
C ASP A 105 -1.66 -11.07 -4.44
N GLY A 106 -1.77 -12.36 -4.09
CA GLY A 106 -2.34 -13.39 -4.96
C GLY A 106 -1.61 -13.62 -6.28
N LEU A 107 -0.35 -13.20 -6.39
CA LEU A 107 0.50 -13.48 -7.54
C LEU A 107 0.99 -14.93 -7.51
N ASP A 108 0.89 -15.62 -8.65
CA ASP A 108 1.57 -16.89 -8.88
C ASP A 108 3.09 -16.68 -9.16
N GLU A 109 3.81 -17.76 -9.43
CA GLU A 109 5.24 -17.71 -9.77
C GLU A 109 5.51 -16.82 -10.99
N SER A 110 4.57 -16.84 -11.95
CA SER A 110 4.60 -16.07 -13.19
C SER A 110 4.11 -14.63 -13.02
N GLY A 111 3.80 -14.17 -11.80
CA GLY A 111 3.36 -12.81 -11.55
C GLY A 111 1.91 -12.50 -11.96
N ASN A 112 1.08 -13.53 -12.16
CA ASN A 112 -0.33 -13.36 -12.47
C ASN A 112 -1.19 -13.44 -11.21
N ARG A 113 -2.12 -12.49 -11.08
CA ARG A 113 -3.00 -12.37 -9.93
C ARG A 113 -4.26 -13.24 -10.08
N SER A 114 -4.63 -13.99 -9.04
CA SER A 114 -5.83 -14.82 -9.03
C SER A 114 -6.48 -14.96 -7.65
N GLY A 115 -7.71 -15.50 -7.60
CA GLY A 115 -8.46 -15.73 -6.36
C GLY A 115 -9.37 -14.57 -5.94
N SER A 116 -10.28 -14.83 -5.01
CA SER A 116 -11.15 -13.84 -4.36
C SER A 116 -10.38 -12.97 -3.37
N TRP A 117 -11.00 -11.86 -2.91
CA TRP A 117 -10.36 -10.96 -1.94
C TRP A 117 -9.93 -11.70 -0.64
N PRO A 118 -10.78 -12.55 -0.01
CA PRO A 118 -10.39 -13.34 1.15
C PRO A 118 -9.23 -14.31 0.88
N GLU A 119 -9.23 -14.97 -0.28
CA GLU A 119 -8.19 -15.94 -0.66
C GLU A 119 -6.83 -15.28 -0.86
N ARG A 120 -6.80 -14.03 -1.35
CA ARG A 120 -5.54 -13.28 -1.52
C ARG A 120 -5.07 -12.60 -0.24
N LYS A 121 -5.99 -12.03 0.56
CA LYS A 121 -5.61 -11.24 1.74
C LYS A 121 -5.22 -12.09 2.95
N ARG A 122 -5.78 -13.29 3.13
CA ARG A 122 -5.32 -14.22 4.19
C ARG A 122 -3.82 -14.52 4.13
N PRO A 123 -3.27 -15.08 3.02
CA PRO A 123 -1.84 -15.37 2.94
C PRO A 123 -1.00 -14.09 2.93
N TYR A 124 -1.50 -12.98 2.35
CA TYR A 124 -0.79 -11.71 2.40
C TYR A 124 -0.58 -11.22 3.84
N VAL A 125 -1.62 -11.24 4.68
CA VAL A 125 -1.54 -10.87 6.09
C VAL A 125 -0.62 -11.82 6.86
N ALA A 126 -0.75 -13.13 6.65
CA ALA A 126 0.13 -14.11 7.29
C ALA A 126 1.61 -13.91 6.93
N GLY A 127 1.90 -13.48 5.70
CA GLY A 127 3.26 -13.18 5.23
C GLY A 127 3.87 -11.88 5.77
N LEU A 128 3.09 -11.00 6.43
CA LEU A 128 3.59 -9.70 6.90
C LEU A 128 4.72 -9.84 7.94
N ALA A 129 4.73 -10.92 8.72
CA ALA A 129 5.80 -11.21 9.69
C ALA A 129 7.18 -11.38 9.02
N HIS A 130 7.21 -11.80 7.75
CA HIS A 130 8.43 -12.10 7.00
C HIS A 130 8.67 -11.17 5.81
N LYS A 131 7.76 -10.23 5.54
CA LYS A 131 7.88 -9.25 4.43
C LYS A 131 9.20 -8.48 4.54
N PRO A 132 9.98 -8.27 3.46
CA PRO A 132 11.17 -7.41 3.54
C PRO A 132 10.82 -6.03 4.11
N LEU A 133 11.69 -5.47 4.97
CA LEU A 133 11.42 -4.19 5.64
C LEU A 133 11.20 -3.06 4.62
N ASP A 134 11.94 -3.09 3.51
CA ASP A 134 11.83 -2.08 2.46
C ASP A 134 10.44 -2.07 1.82
N ALA A 135 9.86 -3.25 1.59
CA ALA A 135 8.50 -3.41 1.10
C ALA A 135 7.43 -3.16 2.17
N LEU A 136 7.76 -3.37 3.45
CA LEU A 136 6.86 -3.07 4.56
C LEU A 136 6.67 -1.55 4.72
N LEU A 137 7.69 -0.73 4.48
CA LEU A 137 7.56 0.73 4.42
C LEU A 137 6.58 1.16 3.33
N VAL A 138 6.73 0.62 2.11
CA VAL A 138 5.83 0.90 0.98
C VAL A 138 4.40 0.46 1.28
N THR A 139 4.23 -0.74 1.86
CA THR A 139 2.93 -1.25 2.32
C THR A 139 2.28 -0.31 3.34
N ALA A 140 3.06 0.19 4.30
CA ALA A 140 2.56 1.11 5.31
C ALA A 140 2.15 2.46 4.72
N ALA A 141 2.92 3.00 3.76
CA ALA A 141 2.58 4.22 3.04
C ALA A 141 1.31 4.08 2.20
N ASP A 142 1.15 2.97 1.47
CA ASP A 142 -0.05 2.63 0.71
C ASP A 142 -1.28 2.61 1.64
N LYS A 143 -1.22 1.85 2.74
CA LYS A 143 -2.36 1.77 3.67
C LYS A 143 -2.59 3.06 4.44
N THR A 144 -1.57 3.88 4.68
CA THR A 144 -1.77 5.22 5.26
C THR A 144 -2.61 6.08 4.33
N HIS A 145 -2.21 6.23 3.06
CA HIS A 145 -2.95 7.05 2.10
C HIS A 145 -4.35 6.49 1.83
N ASN A 146 -4.47 5.19 1.56
CA ASN A 146 -5.75 4.58 1.25
C ASN A 146 -6.71 4.60 2.45
N GLY A 147 -6.22 4.36 3.68
CA GLY A 147 -7.03 4.44 4.90
C GLY A 147 -7.64 5.82 5.10
N LEU A 148 -6.84 6.88 4.91
CA LEU A 148 -7.31 8.27 5.01
C LEU A 148 -8.36 8.61 3.95
N CYS A 149 -8.15 8.20 2.68
CA CYS A 149 -9.14 8.42 1.62
C CYS A 149 -10.46 7.69 1.93
N ILE A 150 -10.39 6.42 2.33
CA ILE A 150 -11.58 5.63 2.65
C ILE A 150 -12.33 6.24 3.84
N ALA A 151 -11.61 6.66 4.89
CA ALA A 151 -12.22 7.33 6.04
C ALA A 151 -12.93 8.63 5.64
N ALA A 152 -12.28 9.46 4.80
CA ALA A 152 -12.87 10.70 4.30
C ALA A 152 -14.13 10.46 3.47
N ASP A 153 -14.10 9.49 2.55
CA ASP A 153 -15.26 9.14 1.72
C ASP A 153 -16.39 8.53 2.56
N ALA A 154 -16.09 7.65 3.52
CA ALA A 154 -17.09 7.09 4.42
C ALA A 154 -17.76 8.18 5.29
N ARG A 155 -17.01 9.19 5.76
CA ARG A 155 -17.58 10.34 6.48
C ARG A 155 -18.45 11.22 5.57
N ARG A 156 -18.07 11.37 4.30
CA ARG A 156 -18.77 12.22 3.33
C ARG A 156 -20.04 11.59 2.78
N TYR A 157 -20.00 10.30 2.46
CA TYR A 157 -21.08 9.58 1.78
C TYR A 157 -21.84 8.63 2.71
N GLY A 158 -21.42 8.51 3.97
CA GLY A 158 -22.05 7.66 4.97
C GLY A 158 -21.75 6.17 4.82
N GLN A 159 -22.43 5.35 5.63
CA GLN A 159 -22.16 3.92 5.74
C GLN A 159 -22.44 3.12 4.46
N HIS A 160 -23.21 3.67 3.50
CA HIS A 160 -23.41 3.00 2.21
C HIS A 160 -22.11 2.91 1.39
N PHE A 161 -21.13 3.80 1.61
CA PHE A 161 -19.85 3.78 0.90
C PHE A 161 -19.12 2.43 1.03
N TRP A 162 -19.27 1.72 2.15
CA TRP A 162 -18.66 0.41 2.38
C TRP A 162 -19.12 -0.66 1.38
N SER A 163 -20.33 -0.54 0.81
CA SER A 163 -20.81 -1.49 -0.20
C SER A 163 -20.15 -1.32 -1.57
N THR A 164 -19.32 -0.28 -1.74
CA THR A 164 -18.53 -0.12 -2.97
C THR A 164 -17.35 -1.09 -3.01
N PHE A 165 -16.96 -1.70 -1.90
CA PHE A 165 -15.80 -2.62 -1.82
C PHE A 165 -16.19 -4.06 -2.12
N ASN A 166 -15.22 -4.84 -2.60
CA ASN A 166 -15.41 -6.29 -2.75
C ASN A 166 -15.31 -7.00 -1.39
N ALA A 167 -14.70 -6.36 -0.41
CA ALA A 167 -14.61 -6.79 0.98
C ALA A 167 -15.76 -6.17 1.80
N SER A 168 -16.20 -6.86 2.85
CA SER A 168 -17.09 -6.25 3.85
C SER A 168 -16.34 -5.19 4.64
N ARG A 169 -17.07 -4.32 5.34
CA ARG A 169 -16.48 -3.34 6.26
C ARG A 169 -15.57 -4.03 7.29
N ASP A 170 -16.02 -5.13 7.87
CA ASP A 170 -15.29 -5.80 8.94
C ASP A 170 -14.04 -6.55 8.42
N GLU A 171 -14.10 -7.10 7.20
CA GLU A 171 -12.92 -7.65 6.51
C GLU A 171 -11.88 -6.56 6.23
N LEU A 172 -12.31 -5.37 5.78
CA LEU A 172 -11.45 -4.21 5.57
C LEU A 172 -10.78 -3.76 6.87
N LEU A 173 -11.54 -3.63 7.96
CA LEU A 173 -10.99 -3.26 9.27
C LEU A 173 -10.02 -4.31 9.81
N TRP A 174 -10.32 -5.60 9.65
CA TRP A 174 -9.38 -6.68 9.98
C TRP A 174 -8.07 -6.53 9.20
N TYR A 175 -8.14 -6.28 7.89
CA TYR A 175 -6.97 -6.14 7.05
C TYR A 175 -6.09 -4.95 7.48
N TYR A 176 -6.68 -3.76 7.63
CA TYR A 176 -5.95 -2.55 8.01
C TYR A 176 -5.33 -2.66 9.41
N THR A 177 -6.07 -3.18 10.39
CA THR A 177 -5.52 -3.39 11.75
C THR A 177 -4.47 -4.50 11.80
N SER A 178 -4.50 -5.48 10.88
CA SER A 178 -3.45 -6.50 10.77
C SER A 178 -2.16 -5.94 10.18
N VAL A 179 -2.26 -5.10 9.14
CA VAL A 179 -1.10 -4.39 8.58
C VAL A 179 -0.50 -3.45 9.61
N GLU A 180 -1.32 -2.66 10.30
CA GLU A 180 -0.88 -1.75 11.36
C GLU A 180 -0.11 -2.49 12.48
N ARG A 181 -0.63 -3.63 12.95
CA ARG A 181 0.05 -4.46 13.96
C ARG A 181 1.43 -4.93 13.48
N ALA A 182 1.52 -5.46 12.27
CA ALA A 182 2.78 -5.93 11.72
C ALA A 182 3.80 -4.79 11.52
N VAL A 183 3.34 -3.61 11.10
CA VAL A 183 4.19 -2.42 10.95
C VAL A 183 4.67 -1.92 12.31
N ALA A 184 3.80 -1.85 13.31
CA ALA A 184 4.17 -1.42 14.66
C ALA A 184 5.20 -2.35 15.32
N GLU A 185 5.08 -3.66 15.09
CA GLU A 185 6.02 -4.66 15.60
C GLU A 185 7.38 -4.59 14.89
N ARG A 186 7.38 -4.43 13.56
CA ARG A 186 8.59 -4.60 12.75
C ARG A 186 9.30 -3.29 12.36
N LEU A 187 8.62 -2.16 12.47
CA LEU A 187 9.18 -0.81 12.30
C LEU A 187 8.92 0.04 13.56
N PRO A 188 9.29 -0.42 14.77
CA PRO A 188 8.91 0.22 16.02
C PRO A 188 9.52 1.61 16.17
N GLY A 189 8.70 2.59 16.53
CA GLY A 189 9.11 3.99 16.72
C GLY A 189 9.43 4.74 15.42
N SER A 190 9.12 4.16 14.26
CA SER A 190 9.20 4.85 12.97
C SER A 190 8.02 5.81 12.79
N SER A 191 8.27 6.94 12.11
CA SER A 191 7.22 7.93 11.84
C SER A 191 6.10 7.39 10.94
N ILE A 192 6.39 6.38 10.10
CA ILE A 192 5.37 5.73 9.27
C ILE A 192 4.44 4.84 10.10
N ALA A 193 4.94 4.17 11.14
CA ALA A 193 4.08 3.39 12.04
C ALA A 193 3.06 4.30 12.72
N ASP A 194 3.48 5.48 13.17
CA ASP A 194 2.59 6.49 13.76
C ASP A 194 1.58 7.05 12.74
N ALA A 195 2.02 7.29 11.50
CA ALA A 195 1.15 7.76 10.42
C ALA A 195 0.07 6.73 10.06
N LEU A 196 0.47 5.48 9.91
CA LEU A 196 -0.44 4.38 9.65
C LEU A 196 -1.42 4.19 10.81
N ARG A 197 -0.95 4.25 12.06
CA ARG A 197 -1.81 4.17 13.24
C ARG A 197 -2.93 5.20 13.20
N ARG A 198 -2.59 6.47 12.94
CA ARG A 198 -3.58 7.55 12.81
C ARG A 198 -4.56 7.29 11.68
N ALA A 199 -4.08 6.84 10.51
CA ALA A 199 -4.95 6.51 9.38
C ALA A 199 -5.92 5.36 9.70
N VAL A 200 -5.46 4.34 10.42
CA VAL A 200 -6.32 3.22 10.86
C VAL A 200 -7.32 3.68 11.91
N ASP A 201 -6.93 4.54 12.87
CA ASP A 201 -7.86 5.08 13.87
C ASP A 201 -8.96 5.94 13.20
N GLU A 202 -8.62 6.75 12.19
CA GLU A 202 -9.61 7.49 11.38
C GLU A 202 -10.56 6.57 10.62
N LEU A 203 -10.03 5.48 10.04
CA LEU A 203 -10.82 4.49 9.32
C LEU A 203 -11.82 3.77 10.25
N ILE A 204 -11.37 3.37 11.45
CA ILE A 204 -12.21 2.74 12.48
C ILE A 204 -13.32 3.70 12.92
N ALA A 205 -12.98 4.95 13.19
CA ALA A 205 -13.95 5.96 13.59
C ALA A 205 -14.99 6.22 12.48
N ALA A 206 -14.57 6.28 11.21
CA ALA A 206 -15.48 6.44 10.08
C ALA A 206 -16.40 5.23 9.88
N ALA A 207 -15.95 4.03 10.26
CA ALA A 207 -16.75 2.81 10.24
C ALA A 207 -17.82 2.74 11.36
N GLY A 208 -17.78 3.69 12.32
CA GLY A 208 -18.72 3.74 13.44
C GLY A 208 -18.56 2.58 14.41
N THR A 209 -17.32 2.11 14.63
CA THR A 209 -16.99 1.02 15.54
C THR A 209 -15.76 1.35 16.39
N ASP A 210 -15.45 0.50 17.36
CA ASP A 210 -14.28 0.62 18.23
C ASP A 210 -13.22 -0.41 17.88
N ARG A 211 -11.96 -0.07 18.15
CA ARG A 211 -10.80 -0.95 17.94
C ARG A 211 -10.94 -2.30 18.64
N SER A 212 -11.53 -2.34 19.84
CA SER A 212 -11.75 -3.56 20.61
C SER A 212 -12.77 -4.51 19.99
N ALA A 213 -13.62 -4.03 19.08
CA ALA A 213 -14.61 -4.85 18.37
C ALA A 213 -14.04 -5.51 17.10
N ILE A 214 -12.82 -5.16 16.70
CA ILE A 214 -12.21 -5.69 15.47
C ILE A 214 -11.47 -6.98 15.78
N SER A 215 -11.89 -8.07 15.14
CA SER A 215 -11.28 -9.39 15.30
C SER A 215 -9.80 -9.40 14.87
N ALA A 216 -9.00 -10.23 15.54
CA ALA A 216 -7.65 -10.56 15.08
C ALA A 216 -7.65 -11.54 13.90
N GLU A 217 -8.72 -12.33 13.78
CA GLU A 217 -8.93 -13.27 12.69
C GLU A 217 -9.85 -12.67 11.63
N MET A 218 -9.69 -13.12 10.39
CA MET A 218 -10.54 -12.60 9.31
C MET A 218 -12.00 -13.01 9.54
N PRO A 219 -12.95 -12.07 9.45
CA PRO A 219 -14.37 -12.38 9.59
C PRO A 219 -14.83 -13.46 8.58
N VAL A 220 -15.71 -14.34 9.03
CA VAL A 220 -16.41 -15.29 8.16
C VAL A 220 -17.62 -14.56 7.57
N ARG A 221 -17.85 -14.72 6.28
CA ARG A 221 -19.12 -14.29 5.67
C ARG A 221 -20.15 -15.38 5.92
N ASP A 222 -21.27 -15.02 6.52
CA ASP A 222 -22.48 -15.84 6.56
C ASP A 222 -23.01 -16.12 5.14
#